data_AF-A0A536VIQ6-F1
#
_entry.id   AF-A0A536VIQ6-F1
#
_cell.length_a   1.000
_cell.length_b   1.000
_cell.length_c   1.000
_cell.angle_alpha   90.00
_cell.angle_beta   90.00
_cell.angle_gamma   90.00
#
_symmetry.space_group_name_H-M   'P 1'
#
loop_
_entity.id
_entity.type
_entity.pdbx_description
1 polymer ?
#
loop_
_entity_poly.entity_id
_entity_poly.type
_entity_poly.pdbx_seq_one_letter_code
_entity_poly.pdbx_strand_id
1 'polypeptide(L)'
;LLTEGCRGEGAILRNSNGERFMERYAPTLKDLAPRDFVSRCMDQEIKEGRGCGPNKDYINLDMTHLGAETIMKRLPSVFEIGHNFANVDVTKEPIPVVPTIHYQMGGIPTNIHGQVVAPKGGNPNAVINGLYAVGECSCVSVHGANRLGTNSLLDLLVFGRAAAKHIVDSALKDKAHKGLPINAADYTLARLAKYDSSTAGEYSQDVANDIRKSMQQHASVFRTQALLDEGVQQIKAIAERVKNIHLADKSKVFNTARVEALEVENLIEVALATMISAAARHESRGAHTVNDYGDTPEHPNGRNDADWLKHTLWYSEGNRLDYKPVNLKPLTAESVPPKVRSF
;
A
#
# COMPACT_ATOMS: atom_id res chain seq x y z
N LEU A 1 -7.29 7.30 11.09
CA LEU A 1 -7.44 5.82 11.16
C LEU A 1 -8.21 5.49 12.42
N LEU A 2 -9.29 4.72 12.32
CA LEU A 2 -9.86 4.01 13.47
C LEU A 2 -9.21 2.63 13.56
N THR A 3 -8.71 2.27 14.74
CA THR A 3 -7.95 1.02 14.90
C THR A 3 -8.83 -0.20 14.63
N GLU A 4 -8.25 -1.22 13.98
CA GLU A 4 -8.89 -2.55 13.89
C GLU A 4 -9.12 -3.15 15.28
N GLY A 5 -8.41 -2.67 16.30
CA GLY A 5 -8.68 -2.97 17.70
C GLY A 5 -10.11 -2.66 18.14
N CYS A 6 -10.83 -1.73 17.49
CA CYS A 6 -12.26 -1.54 17.75
C CYS A 6 -13.04 -2.84 17.55
N ARG A 7 -12.82 -3.51 16.43
CA ARG A 7 -13.47 -4.80 16.09
C ARG A 7 -12.94 -5.93 16.98
N GLY A 8 -11.66 -5.87 17.37
CA GLY A 8 -11.06 -6.78 18.34
C GLY A 8 -11.70 -6.70 19.74
N GLU A 9 -12.11 -5.50 20.16
CA GLU A 9 -12.84 -5.26 21.41
C GLU A 9 -14.35 -5.51 21.27
N GLY A 10 -14.84 -5.85 20.06
CA GLY A 10 -16.23 -6.25 19.81
C GLY A 10 -17.06 -5.32 18.93
N ALA A 11 -16.50 -4.20 18.43
CA ALA A 11 -17.23 -3.31 17.53
C ALA A 11 -17.68 -4.02 16.23
N ILE A 12 -18.82 -3.59 15.70
CA ILE A 12 -19.56 -4.27 14.63
C ILE A 12 -19.74 -3.33 13.44
N LEU A 13 -19.55 -3.83 12.21
CA LEU A 13 -19.90 -3.09 11.00
C LEU A 13 -21.38 -3.27 10.66
N ARG A 14 -22.09 -2.15 10.44
CA ARG A 14 -23.51 -2.09 10.10
C ARG A 14 -23.77 -1.30 8.83
N ASN A 15 -24.58 -1.86 7.94
CA ASN A 15 -25.09 -1.15 6.75
C ASN A 15 -26.30 -0.27 7.12
N SER A 16 -26.91 0.41 6.14
CA SER A 16 -28.04 1.32 6.43
C SER A 16 -29.30 0.64 6.94
N ASN A 17 -29.40 -0.67 6.78
CA ASN A 17 -30.53 -1.46 7.28
C ASN A 17 -30.30 -1.92 8.73
N GLY A 18 -29.15 -1.56 9.33
CA GLY A 18 -28.73 -2.02 10.66
C GLY A 18 -28.14 -3.43 10.67
N GLU A 19 -28.04 -4.10 9.52
CA GLU A 19 -27.53 -5.47 9.37
C GLU A 19 -26.05 -5.53 9.73
N ARG A 20 -25.67 -6.50 10.55
CA ARG A 20 -24.28 -6.93 10.72
C ARG A 20 -23.84 -7.77 9.52
N PHE A 21 -23.64 -7.11 8.39
CA PHE A 21 -23.45 -7.78 7.09
C PHE A 21 -22.22 -8.73 7.06
N MET A 22 -21.21 -8.53 7.91
CA MET A 22 -20.07 -9.44 7.97
C MET A 22 -20.42 -10.86 8.41
N GLU A 23 -21.55 -11.09 9.09
CA GLU A 23 -22.03 -12.44 9.40
C GLU A 23 -22.45 -13.23 8.15
N ARG A 24 -22.89 -12.52 7.11
CA ARG A 24 -23.23 -13.11 5.81
C ARG A 24 -21.98 -13.39 4.96
N TYR A 25 -20.99 -12.50 5.00
CA TYR A 25 -19.78 -12.63 4.17
C TYR A 25 -18.70 -13.55 4.76
N ALA A 26 -18.49 -13.52 6.08
CA ALA A 26 -17.52 -14.36 6.78
C ALA A 26 -18.17 -14.96 8.04
N PRO A 27 -18.96 -16.04 7.92
CA PRO A 27 -19.75 -16.55 9.05
C PRO A 27 -18.90 -16.91 10.28
N THR A 28 -17.69 -17.41 10.05
CA THR A 28 -16.76 -17.79 11.13
C THR A 28 -16.06 -16.58 11.73
N LEU A 29 -15.37 -15.76 10.91
CA LEU A 29 -14.55 -14.64 11.41
C LEU A 29 -15.29 -13.31 11.62
N LYS A 30 -16.42 -13.09 10.92
CA LYS A 30 -17.22 -11.87 10.95
C LYS A 30 -16.36 -10.63 10.71
N ASP A 31 -16.49 -9.62 11.57
CA ASP A 31 -15.76 -8.35 11.51
C ASP A 31 -14.24 -8.51 11.66
N LEU A 32 -13.74 -9.67 12.10
CA LEU A 32 -12.31 -9.99 12.23
C LEU A 32 -11.74 -10.74 11.01
N ALA A 33 -12.50 -10.88 9.93
CA ALA A 33 -11.98 -11.37 8.67
C ALA A 33 -10.82 -10.49 8.14
N PRO A 34 -9.95 -11.00 7.26
CA PRO A 34 -8.82 -10.22 6.75
C PRO A 34 -9.23 -8.92 6.05
N ARG A 35 -8.36 -7.92 6.16
CA ARG A 35 -8.61 -6.54 5.70
C ARG A 35 -9.04 -6.46 4.24
N ASP A 36 -8.36 -7.19 3.34
CA ASP A 36 -8.74 -7.25 1.94
C ASP A 36 -10.21 -7.67 1.75
N PHE A 37 -10.67 -8.65 2.53
CA PHE A 37 -12.02 -9.18 2.45
C PHE A 37 -13.04 -8.21 3.07
N VAL A 38 -12.80 -7.71 4.28
CA VAL A 38 -13.70 -6.74 4.95
C VAL A 38 -13.86 -5.48 4.10
N SER A 39 -12.78 -4.95 3.53
CA SER A 39 -12.85 -3.76 2.66
C SER A 39 -13.68 -4.00 1.40
N ARG A 40 -13.56 -5.18 0.76
CA ARG A 40 -14.44 -5.55 -0.36
C ARG A 40 -15.90 -5.63 0.05
N CYS A 41 -16.20 -6.26 1.19
CA CYS A 41 -17.56 -6.35 1.69
C CYS A 41 -18.17 -4.97 1.96
N MET A 42 -17.43 -4.06 2.61
CA MET A 42 -17.89 -2.69 2.85
C MET A 42 -18.19 -1.94 1.55
N ASP A 43 -17.28 -2.01 0.57
CA ASP A 43 -17.46 -1.32 -0.71
C ASP A 43 -18.61 -1.94 -1.54
N GLN A 44 -18.81 -3.27 -1.45
CA GLN A 44 -19.95 -3.96 -2.06
C GLN A 44 -21.28 -3.48 -1.45
N GLU A 45 -21.38 -3.38 -0.12
CA GLU A 45 -22.58 -2.87 0.55
C GLU A 45 -22.92 -1.45 0.10
N ILE A 46 -21.91 -0.58 -0.02
CA ILE A 46 -22.06 0.80 -0.52
C ILE A 46 -22.57 0.79 -1.97
N LYS A 47 -21.92 0.05 -2.87
CA LYS A 47 -22.26 -0.01 -4.29
C LYS A 47 -23.63 -0.63 -4.58
N GLU A 48 -24.08 -1.56 -3.73
CA GLU A 48 -25.41 -2.14 -3.81
C GLU A 48 -26.49 -1.29 -3.10
N GLY A 49 -26.18 -0.03 -2.77
CA GLY A 49 -27.14 0.95 -2.23
C GLY A 49 -27.44 0.80 -0.74
N ARG A 50 -26.71 -0.07 -0.02
CA ARG A 50 -26.86 -0.29 1.42
C ARG A 50 -25.88 0.53 2.27
N GLY A 51 -25.18 1.49 1.67
CA GLY A 51 -24.38 2.47 2.42
C GLY A 51 -25.23 3.35 3.34
N CYS A 52 -24.63 3.90 4.38
CA CYS A 52 -25.23 4.77 5.38
C CYS A 52 -25.18 6.25 4.99
N GLY A 53 -25.91 7.09 5.74
CA GLY A 53 -25.92 8.54 5.55
C GLY A 53 -26.76 9.03 4.37
N PRO A 54 -26.84 10.35 4.18
CA PRO A 54 -27.66 10.97 3.13
C PRO A 54 -27.20 10.60 1.71
N ASN A 55 -25.91 10.34 1.54
CA ASN A 55 -25.30 10.03 0.24
C ASN A 55 -25.08 8.52 0.00
N LYS A 56 -25.41 7.66 0.97
CA LYS A 56 -25.21 6.20 0.88
C LYS A 56 -23.74 5.80 0.62
N ASP A 57 -22.77 6.53 1.15
CA ASP A 57 -21.35 6.48 0.77
C ASP A 57 -20.38 5.98 1.86
N TYR A 58 -20.90 5.55 3.02
CA TYR A 58 -20.09 4.96 4.10
C TYR A 58 -20.81 3.80 4.81
N ILE A 59 -20.14 3.16 5.76
CA ILE A 59 -20.67 2.12 6.64
C ILE A 59 -20.56 2.58 8.10
N ASN A 60 -21.44 2.12 8.98
CA ASN A 60 -21.35 2.44 10.40
C ASN A 60 -20.48 1.42 11.14
N LEU A 61 -19.52 1.89 11.94
CA LEU A 61 -18.83 1.09 12.95
C LEU A 61 -19.49 1.33 14.31
N ASP A 62 -20.24 0.35 14.77
CA ASP A 62 -21.01 0.42 16.02
C ASP A 62 -20.23 -0.24 17.16
N MET A 63 -19.86 0.57 18.15
CA MET A 63 -19.22 0.13 19.39
C MET A 63 -19.99 0.56 20.65
N THR A 64 -21.22 1.05 20.48
CA THR A 64 -22.06 1.59 21.58
C THR A 64 -22.32 0.56 22.68
N HIS A 65 -22.47 -0.71 22.28
CA HIS A 65 -22.70 -1.83 23.17
C HIS A 65 -21.49 -2.22 24.05
N LEU A 66 -20.29 -1.70 23.78
CA LEU A 66 -19.10 -1.97 24.60
C LEU A 66 -19.13 -1.24 25.95
N GLY A 67 -19.94 -0.18 26.04
CA GLY A 67 -20.02 0.70 27.21
C GLY A 67 -18.88 1.72 27.29
N ALA A 68 -19.20 2.89 27.86
CA ALA A 68 -18.27 4.02 27.94
C ALA A 68 -16.97 3.69 28.69
N GLU A 69 -17.04 2.91 29.79
CA GLU A 69 -15.85 2.52 30.56
C GLU A 69 -14.86 1.72 29.69
N THR A 70 -15.34 0.71 28.95
CA THR A 70 -14.52 -0.10 28.05
C THR A 70 -13.90 0.76 26.96
N ILE A 71 -14.69 1.64 26.33
CA ILE A 71 -14.23 2.55 25.27
C ILE A 71 -13.12 3.47 25.80
N MET A 72 -13.32 4.12 26.95
CA MET A 72 -12.31 5.03 27.51
C MET A 72 -11.05 4.30 27.95
N LYS A 73 -11.16 3.04 28.39
CA LYS A 73 -10.02 2.23 28.84
C LYS A 73 -9.21 1.63 27.69
N ARG A 74 -9.88 1.13 26.64
CA ARG A 74 -9.27 0.35 25.56
C ARG A 74 -9.11 1.12 24.26
N LEU A 75 -10.00 2.07 23.99
CA LEU A 75 -10.11 2.82 22.75
C LEU A 75 -10.12 4.35 22.97
N PRO A 76 -9.33 4.94 23.89
CA PRO A 76 -9.41 6.38 24.20
C PRO A 76 -9.16 7.27 22.99
N SER A 77 -8.18 6.92 22.15
CA SER A 77 -7.90 7.69 20.93
C SER A 77 -9.03 7.60 19.89
N VAL A 78 -9.81 6.52 19.88
CA VAL A 78 -10.97 6.39 18.99
C VAL A 78 -12.11 7.31 19.44
N PHE A 79 -12.32 7.43 20.74
CA PHE A 79 -13.25 8.40 21.32
C PHE A 79 -12.87 9.83 20.93
N GLU A 80 -11.59 10.21 21.10
CA GLU A 80 -11.08 11.52 20.70
C GLU A 80 -11.23 11.76 19.19
N ILE A 81 -10.94 10.76 18.36
CA ILE A 81 -11.08 10.88 16.90
C ILE A 81 -12.55 11.09 16.51
N GLY A 82 -13.47 10.32 17.11
CA GLY A 82 -14.89 10.46 16.87
C GLY A 82 -15.39 11.87 17.18
N HIS A 83 -15.00 12.39 18.35
CA HIS A 83 -15.39 13.74 18.76
C HIS A 83 -14.79 14.82 17.84
N ASN A 84 -13.49 14.77 17.59
CA ASN A 84 -12.76 15.86 16.93
C ASN A 84 -12.94 15.89 15.40
N PHE A 85 -13.14 14.75 14.75
CA PHE A 85 -13.14 14.67 13.28
C PHE A 85 -14.47 14.25 12.68
N ALA A 86 -15.32 13.54 13.42
CA ALA A 86 -16.63 13.10 12.95
C ALA A 86 -17.79 13.79 13.66
N ASN A 87 -17.53 14.54 14.75
CA ASN A 87 -18.55 15.07 15.66
C ASN A 87 -19.50 13.96 16.18
N VAL A 88 -18.92 12.80 16.50
CA VAL A 88 -19.63 11.60 16.95
C VAL A 88 -19.17 11.22 18.35
N ASP A 89 -20.11 11.03 19.27
CA ASP A 89 -19.85 10.39 20.55
C ASP A 89 -19.96 8.86 20.38
N VAL A 90 -18.82 8.20 20.19
CA VAL A 90 -18.78 6.75 19.90
C VAL A 90 -19.29 5.87 21.04
N THR A 91 -19.53 6.44 22.23
CA THR A 91 -20.18 5.74 23.35
C THR A 91 -21.70 5.72 23.22
N LYS A 92 -22.28 6.56 22.36
CA LYS A 92 -23.72 6.75 22.21
C LYS A 92 -24.23 6.43 20.81
N GLU A 93 -23.41 6.62 19.79
CA GLU A 93 -23.79 6.41 18.39
C GLU A 93 -22.66 5.79 17.55
N PRO A 94 -23.00 5.06 16.47
CA PRO A 94 -22.01 4.51 15.55
C PRO A 94 -21.21 5.59 14.82
N ILE A 95 -19.95 5.30 14.50
CA ILE A 95 -19.07 6.22 13.77
C ILE A 95 -19.01 5.87 12.27
N PRO A 96 -19.12 6.84 11.35
CA PRO A 96 -19.01 6.60 9.91
C PRO A 96 -17.60 6.15 9.52
N VAL A 97 -17.50 5.09 8.72
CA VAL A 97 -16.26 4.51 8.21
C VAL A 97 -16.38 4.09 6.76
N VAL A 98 -15.28 4.18 6.01
CA VAL A 98 -15.16 3.72 4.63
C VAL A 98 -13.76 3.12 4.42
N PRO A 99 -13.58 2.12 3.54
CA PRO A 99 -12.24 1.64 3.21
C PRO A 99 -11.35 2.80 2.73
N THR A 100 -10.13 2.90 3.26
CA THR A 100 -9.18 3.96 2.92
C THR A 100 -7.82 3.35 2.67
N ILE A 101 -7.08 3.87 1.68
CA ILE A 101 -5.68 3.48 1.46
C ILE A 101 -4.88 3.64 2.76
N HIS A 102 -4.08 2.64 3.11
CA HIS A 102 -3.51 2.55 4.45
C HIS A 102 -2.06 2.07 4.50
N TYR A 103 -1.68 1.08 3.69
CA TYR A 103 -0.36 0.48 3.75
C TYR A 103 0.06 -0.07 2.40
N GLN A 104 1.35 0.06 2.07
CA GLN A 104 1.93 -0.48 0.84
C GLN A 104 2.62 -1.82 1.11
N MET A 105 2.05 -2.92 0.60
CA MET A 105 2.67 -4.25 0.70
C MET A 105 3.88 -4.43 -0.23
N GLY A 106 3.90 -3.69 -1.34
CA GLY A 106 5.05 -3.62 -2.25
C GLY A 106 6.15 -2.72 -1.71
N GLY A 107 7.30 -2.70 -2.37
CA GLY A 107 8.43 -1.90 -1.93
C GLY A 107 9.73 -2.39 -2.56
N ILE A 108 10.85 -1.88 -2.05
CA ILE A 108 12.19 -2.26 -2.48
C ILE A 108 12.44 -3.73 -2.10
N PRO A 109 12.67 -4.64 -3.04
CA PRO A 109 12.85 -6.07 -2.76
C PRO A 109 14.09 -6.30 -1.89
N THR A 110 13.93 -7.04 -0.80
CA THR A 110 15.03 -7.35 0.13
C THR A 110 15.11 -8.84 0.47
N ASN A 111 16.24 -9.27 1.03
CA ASN A 111 16.34 -10.56 1.72
C ASN A 111 16.03 -10.38 3.23
N ILE A 112 16.09 -11.48 4.00
CA ILE A 112 15.81 -11.46 5.44
C ILE A 112 16.82 -10.64 6.27
N HIS A 113 17.94 -10.26 5.68
CA HIS A 113 18.96 -9.39 6.29
C HIS A 113 18.75 -7.92 5.92
N GLY A 114 17.64 -7.58 5.24
CA GLY A 114 17.35 -6.22 4.79
C GLY A 114 18.19 -5.76 3.61
N GLN A 115 19.08 -6.59 3.07
CA GLN A 115 19.86 -6.23 1.88
C GLN A 115 18.94 -6.16 0.67
N VAL A 116 19.07 -5.12 -0.15
CA VAL A 116 18.33 -5.01 -1.40
C VAL A 116 18.77 -6.10 -2.36
N VAL A 117 17.81 -6.72 -3.06
CA VAL A 117 18.06 -7.80 -4.02
C VAL A 117 17.35 -7.56 -5.34
N ALA A 118 17.98 -7.93 -6.45
CA ALA A 118 17.35 -7.91 -7.77
C ALA A 118 17.80 -9.12 -8.60
N PRO A 119 17.01 -9.55 -9.61
CA PRO A 119 17.44 -10.58 -10.54
C PRO A 119 18.74 -10.19 -11.26
N LYS A 120 19.75 -11.08 -11.22
CA LYS A 120 20.99 -10.92 -11.97
C LYS A 120 21.64 -12.28 -12.24
N GLY A 121 22.01 -12.55 -13.50
CA GLY A 121 22.76 -13.75 -13.87
C GLY A 121 22.07 -15.06 -13.48
N GLY A 122 20.74 -15.14 -13.63
CA GLY A 122 19.95 -16.31 -13.25
C GLY A 122 19.60 -16.42 -11.76
N ASN A 123 20.20 -15.61 -10.88
CA ASN A 123 19.80 -15.53 -9.48
C ASN A 123 18.67 -14.50 -9.31
N PRO A 124 17.44 -14.89 -8.92
CA PRO A 124 16.31 -13.97 -8.74
C PRO A 124 16.48 -13.01 -7.55
N ASN A 125 17.42 -13.30 -6.64
CA ASN A 125 17.67 -12.56 -5.41
C ASN A 125 19.16 -12.19 -5.27
N ALA A 126 19.80 -11.74 -6.34
CA ALA A 126 21.19 -11.29 -6.26
C ALA A 126 21.29 -10.00 -5.43
N VAL A 127 22.22 -9.97 -4.49
CA VAL A 127 22.41 -8.84 -3.56
C VAL A 127 22.95 -7.62 -4.30
N ILE A 128 22.33 -6.46 -4.03
CA ILE A 128 22.85 -5.14 -4.37
C ILE A 128 23.72 -4.67 -3.21
N ASN A 129 25.04 -4.72 -3.42
CA ASN A 129 26.00 -4.43 -2.36
C ASN A 129 25.89 -2.99 -1.85
N GLY A 130 25.87 -2.84 -0.52
CA GLY A 130 25.88 -1.54 0.15
C GLY A 130 24.51 -0.87 0.29
N LEU A 131 23.42 -1.50 -0.15
CA LEU A 131 22.08 -0.94 -0.05
C LEU A 131 21.16 -1.86 0.78
N TYR A 132 20.46 -1.25 1.73
CA TYR A 132 19.50 -1.92 2.61
C TYR A 132 18.17 -1.17 2.60
N ALA A 133 17.07 -1.90 2.80
CA ALA A 133 15.74 -1.34 3.02
C ALA A 133 15.02 -2.14 4.12
N VAL A 134 14.29 -1.46 5.00
CA VAL A 134 13.56 -2.07 6.12
C VAL A 134 12.24 -1.35 6.33
N GLY A 135 11.24 -2.05 6.86
CA GLY A 135 9.92 -1.49 7.09
C GLY A 135 9.08 -1.35 5.82
N GLU A 136 8.12 -0.43 5.84
CA GLU A 136 7.11 -0.29 4.78
C GLU A 136 7.69 0.09 3.40
N CYS A 137 8.87 0.69 3.33
CA CYS A 137 9.53 0.92 2.04
C CYS A 137 10.11 -0.35 1.41
N SER A 138 10.17 -1.46 2.16
CA SER A 138 10.79 -2.72 1.76
C SER A 138 9.76 -3.79 1.41
N CYS A 139 10.20 -4.76 0.61
CA CYS A 139 9.43 -5.93 0.23
C CYS A 139 10.30 -7.18 0.41
N VAL A 140 10.37 -7.66 1.67
CA VAL A 140 11.14 -8.85 2.04
C VAL A 140 10.75 -10.13 1.25
N SER A 141 9.48 -10.50 1.04
CA SER A 141 8.20 -9.97 1.51
C SER A 141 7.56 -10.90 2.55
N VAL A 142 7.23 -10.36 3.73
CA VAL A 142 6.48 -11.08 4.77
C VAL A 142 4.97 -10.80 4.73
N HIS A 143 4.53 -9.87 3.87
CA HIS A 143 3.14 -9.42 3.79
C HIS A 143 2.41 -9.90 2.53
N GLY A 144 3.14 -10.32 1.49
CA GLY A 144 2.58 -10.83 0.25
C GLY A 144 1.53 -9.87 -0.33
N ALA A 145 0.34 -10.42 -0.66
CA ALA A 145 -0.75 -9.65 -1.25
C ALA A 145 -1.75 -9.07 -0.22
N ASN A 146 -1.59 -9.35 1.08
CA ASN A 146 -2.45 -8.80 2.14
C ASN A 146 -1.73 -8.90 3.50
N ARG A 147 -1.41 -7.75 4.08
CA ARG A 147 -0.81 -7.66 5.41
C ARG A 147 -1.84 -7.94 6.52
N LEU A 148 -1.47 -8.74 7.52
CA LEU A 148 -2.25 -8.89 8.74
C LEU A 148 -2.10 -7.65 9.66
N GLY A 149 -3.15 -7.35 10.44
CA GLY A 149 -3.06 -6.32 11.48
C GLY A 149 -1.88 -6.55 12.41
N THR A 150 -1.35 -5.47 12.99
CA THR A 150 -0.19 -5.43 13.92
C THR A 150 1.18 -5.89 13.36
N ASN A 151 1.23 -6.62 12.24
CA ASN A 151 2.50 -7.14 11.69
C ASN A 151 3.47 -6.08 11.16
N SER A 152 3.03 -4.84 10.85
CA SER A 152 3.94 -3.79 10.35
C SER A 152 4.94 -3.34 11.42
N LEU A 153 4.48 -3.11 12.66
CA LEU A 153 5.38 -2.73 13.75
C LEU A 153 6.37 -3.85 14.10
N LEU A 154 5.93 -5.11 13.99
CA LEU A 154 6.79 -6.27 14.13
C LEU A 154 7.88 -6.30 13.04
N ASP A 155 7.49 -6.07 11.78
CA ASP A 155 8.40 -5.96 10.64
C ASP A 155 9.49 -4.89 10.89
N LEU A 156 9.10 -3.67 11.29
CA LEU A 156 10.04 -2.58 11.60
C LEU A 156 11.12 -3.01 12.59
N LEU A 157 10.71 -3.62 13.71
CA LEU A 157 11.63 -4.02 14.78
C LEU A 157 12.50 -5.20 14.38
N VAL A 158 11.91 -6.22 13.75
CA VAL A 158 12.61 -7.46 13.38
C VAL A 158 13.61 -7.20 12.28
N PHE A 159 13.20 -6.61 11.16
CA PHE A 159 14.07 -6.43 10.01
C PHE A 159 15.04 -5.25 10.18
N GLY A 160 14.66 -4.21 10.94
CA GLY A 160 15.59 -3.18 11.38
C GLY A 160 16.75 -3.76 12.18
N ARG A 161 16.45 -4.62 13.16
CA ARG A 161 17.47 -5.32 13.95
C ARG A 161 18.28 -6.32 13.11
N ALA A 162 17.64 -7.07 12.21
CA ALA A 162 18.31 -8.05 11.36
C ALA A 162 19.33 -7.38 10.43
N ALA A 163 18.96 -6.25 9.81
CA ALA A 163 19.88 -5.46 8.98
C ALA A 163 21.08 -4.93 9.78
N ALA A 164 20.83 -4.37 10.97
CA ALA A 164 21.90 -3.89 11.84
C ALA A 164 22.89 -5.00 12.23
N LYS A 165 22.39 -6.18 12.63
CA LYS A 165 23.24 -7.34 12.96
C LYS A 165 24.06 -7.78 11.75
N HIS A 166 23.42 -7.92 10.58
CA HIS A 166 24.12 -8.31 9.36
C HIS A 166 25.23 -7.32 8.99
N ILE A 167 25.00 -6.01 9.11
CA ILE A 167 26.02 -4.98 8.83
C ILE A 167 27.22 -5.11 9.77
N VAL A 168 26.98 -5.34 11.07
CA VAL A 168 28.04 -5.54 12.07
C VAL A 168 28.83 -6.82 11.77
N ASP A 169 28.14 -7.94 11.55
CA ASP A 169 28.76 -9.24 11.30
C ASP A 169 29.52 -9.29 9.96
N SER A 170 29.14 -8.45 9.00
CA SER A 170 29.80 -8.34 7.69
C SER A 170 31.17 -7.66 7.72
N ALA A 171 31.60 -7.15 8.89
CA ALA A 171 32.86 -6.45 9.09
C ALA A 171 33.11 -5.35 8.04
N LEU A 172 32.04 -4.62 7.65
CA LEU A 172 32.12 -3.63 6.56
C LEU A 172 33.07 -2.48 6.89
N LYS A 173 33.29 -2.20 8.18
CA LYS A 173 34.23 -1.17 8.66
C LYS A 173 35.69 -1.50 8.30
N ASP A 174 36.00 -2.77 8.12
CA ASP A 174 37.36 -3.23 7.80
C ASP A 174 37.60 -3.25 6.28
N LYS A 175 36.59 -2.89 5.48
CA LYS A 175 36.65 -2.85 4.02
C LYS A 175 36.80 -1.42 3.53
N ALA A 176 37.67 -1.21 2.54
CA ALA A 176 37.79 0.08 1.87
C ALA A 176 36.51 0.41 1.09
N HIS A 177 36.06 1.66 1.17
CA HIS A 177 34.99 2.16 0.31
C HIS A 177 35.47 2.25 -1.14
N LYS A 178 34.60 1.87 -2.08
CA LYS A 178 34.84 2.14 -3.49
C LYS A 178 34.84 3.67 -3.70
N GLY A 179 35.82 4.18 -4.46
CA GLY A 179 35.84 5.58 -4.85
C GLY A 179 34.55 5.97 -5.59
N LEU A 180 34.03 7.15 -5.28
CA LEU A 180 32.86 7.67 -5.97
C LEU A 180 33.22 8.04 -7.42
N PRO A 181 32.33 7.79 -8.39
CA PRO A 181 32.46 8.36 -9.74
C PRO A 181 32.56 9.89 -9.68
N ILE A 182 33.26 10.50 -10.63
CA ILE A 182 33.43 11.97 -10.69
C ILE A 182 32.09 12.72 -10.79
N ASN A 183 31.09 12.09 -11.42
CA ASN A 183 29.75 12.62 -11.65
C ASN A 183 28.71 12.12 -10.62
N ALA A 184 29.14 11.65 -9.44
CA ALA A 184 28.25 11.01 -8.47
C ALA A 184 27.08 11.89 -8.00
N ALA A 185 27.22 13.22 -8.04
CA ALA A 185 26.18 14.17 -7.63
C ALA A 185 25.37 14.75 -8.78
N ASP A 186 25.81 14.57 -10.03
CA ASP A 186 25.31 15.32 -11.19
C ASP A 186 23.80 15.14 -11.40
N TYR A 187 23.31 13.90 -11.25
CA TYR A 187 21.88 13.61 -11.38
C TYR A 187 21.03 14.37 -10.33
N THR A 188 21.44 14.32 -9.06
CA THR A 188 20.72 15.00 -7.98
C THR A 188 20.78 16.52 -8.12
N LEU A 189 21.94 17.05 -8.50
CA LEU A 189 22.11 18.49 -8.72
C LEU A 189 21.32 18.97 -9.93
N ALA A 190 21.23 18.18 -11.00
CA ALA A 190 20.43 18.51 -12.18
C ALA A 190 18.94 18.62 -11.83
N ARG A 191 18.41 17.75 -10.96
CA ARG A 191 17.03 17.84 -10.47
C ARG A 191 16.78 19.15 -9.73
N LEU A 192 17.70 19.58 -8.87
CA LEU A 192 17.60 20.87 -8.17
C LEU A 192 17.71 22.05 -9.14
N ALA A 193 18.68 22.00 -10.06
CA ALA A 193 18.91 23.05 -11.04
C ALA A 193 17.71 23.25 -11.98
N LYS A 194 17.00 22.17 -12.34
CA LYS A 194 15.73 22.24 -13.09
C LYS A 194 14.71 23.13 -12.38
N TYR A 195 14.52 22.96 -11.08
CA TYR A 195 13.59 23.80 -10.32
C TYR A 195 14.12 25.21 -10.08
N ASP A 196 15.41 25.39 -9.86
CA ASP A 196 15.99 26.72 -9.71
C ASP A 196 15.82 27.55 -10.99
N SER A 197 15.95 26.92 -12.16
CA SER A 197 15.81 27.54 -13.48
C SER A 197 14.39 27.59 -14.04
N SER A 198 13.41 26.92 -13.42
CA SER A 198 12.03 26.91 -13.94
C SER A 198 11.43 28.31 -13.95
N THR A 199 10.91 28.79 -15.09
CA THR A 199 10.30 30.13 -15.23
C THR A 199 8.80 30.08 -15.48
N ALA A 200 8.29 28.97 -15.98
CA ALA A 200 6.87 28.70 -16.20
C ALA A 200 6.61 27.19 -16.08
N GLY A 201 5.34 26.81 -15.92
CA GLY A 201 4.94 25.42 -15.70
C GLY A 201 3.79 25.30 -14.70
N GLU A 202 3.53 24.09 -14.25
CA GLU A 202 2.42 23.77 -13.35
C GLU A 202 2.81 23.86 -11.87
N TYR A 203 1.83 24.15 -11.01
CA TYR A 203 2.03 24.09 -9.57
C TYR A 203 2.06 22.63 -9.09
N SER A 204 3.03 22.30 -8.24
CA SER A 204 3.28 20.91 -7.81
C SER A 204 2.07 20.25 -7.15
N GLN A 205 1.34 20.96 -6.28
CA GLN A 205 0.19 20.37 -5.58
C GLN A 205 -1.02 20.13 -6.48
N ASP A 206 -1.18 20.89 -7.56
CA ASP A 206 -2.25 20.63 -8.54
C ASP A 206 -1.97 19.30 -9.26
N VAL A 207 -0.72 19.10 -9.70
CA VAL A 207 -0.29 17.83 -10.29
C VAL A 207 -0.40 16.68 -9.27
N ALA A 208 -0.03 16.91 -8.00
CA ALA A 208 -0.18 15.93 -6.93
C ALA A 208 -1.66 15.52 -6.71
N ASN A 209 -2.57 16.48 -6.75
CA ASN A 209 -4.02 16.23 -6.64
C ASN A 209 -4.54 15.40 -7.80
N ASP A 210 -4.04 15.62 -9.02
CA ASP A 210 -4.40 14.81 -10.18
C ASP A 210 -3.87 13.37 -10.07
N ILE A 211 -2.66 13.16 -9.52
CA ILE A 211 -2.17 11.81 -9.18
C ILE A 211 -3.13 11.14 -8.20
N ARG A 212 -3.46 11.82 -7.08
CA ARG A 212 -4.36 11.28 -6.04
C ARG A 212 -5.72 10.90 -6.63
N LYS A 213 -6.31 11.79 -7.44
CA LYS A 213 -7.61 11.58 -8.08
C LYS A 213 -7.56 10.39 -9.05
N SER A 214 -6.56 10.33 -9.92
CA SER A 214 -6.44 9.24 -10.88
C SER A 214 -6.24 7.89 -10.19
N MET A 215 -5.35 7.82 -9.18
CA MET A 215 -5.15 6.59 -8.40
C MET A 215 -6.42 6.17 -7.64
N GLN A 216 -7.13 7.11 -7.02
CA GLN A 216 -8.37 6.83 -6.29
C GLN A 216 -9.50 6.32 -7.19
N GLN A 217 -9.58 6.84 -8.42
CA GLN A 217 -10.59 6.44 -9.41
C GLN A 217 -10.27 5.09 -10.05
N HIS A 218 -9.00 4.82 -10.39
CA HIS A 218 -8.64 3.68 -11.24
C HIS A 218 -8.02 2.49 -10.49
N ALA A 219 -7.49 2.70 -9.27
CA ALA A 219 -6.82 1.67 -8.48
C ALA A 219 -7.42 1.47 -7.07
N SER A 220 -8.72 1.74 -6.89
CA SER A 220 -9.47 1.48 -5.65
C SER A 220 -9.64 -0.02 -5.35
N VAL A 221 -10.53 -0.36 -4.40
CA VAL A 221 -10.79 -1.72 -3.89
C VAL A 221 -11.21 -2.69 -5.00
N PHE A 222 -12.21 -2.33 -5.80
CA PHE A 222 -12.62 -3.11 -6.97
C PHE A 222 -12.13 -2.46 -8.25
N ARG A 223 -11.62 -3.28 -9.15
CA ARG A 223 -11.04 -2.88 -10.42
C ARG A 223 -11.68 -3.66 -11.54
N THR A 224 -11.61 -3.11 -12.74
CA THR A 224 -11.74 -3.85 -14.00
C THR A 224 -10.46 -3.62 -14.80
N GLN A 225 -10.15 -4.51 -15.72
CA GLN A 225 -9.01 -4.37 -16.61
C GLN A 225 -9.13 -3.07 -17.42
N ALA A 226 -10.32 -2.76 -17.94
CA ALA A 226 -10.58 -1.52 -18.66
C ALA A 226 -10.28 -0.27 -17.80
N LEU A 227 -10.68 -0.27 -16.53
CA LEU A 227 -10.41 0.82 -15.60
C LEU A 227 -8.91 0.95 -15.29
N LEU A 228 -8.21 -0.18 -15.13
CA LEU A 228 -6.76 -0.19 -14.92
C LEU A 228 -6.00 0.32 -16.14
N ASP A 229 -6.38 -0.10 -17.34
CA ASP A 229 -5.77 0.33 -18.59
C ASP A 229 -5.95 1.85 -18.80
N GLU A 230 -7.15 2.38 -18.53
CA GLU A 230 -7.39 3.83 -18.51
C GLU A 230 -6.50 4.54 -17.48
N GLY A 231 -6.42 4.01 -16.27
CA GLY A 231 -5.56 4.53 -15.20
C GLY A 231 -4.08 4.58 -15.60
N VAL A 232 -3.59 3.56 -16.32
CA VAL A 232 -2.21 3.56 -16.85
C VAL A 232 -1.99 4.71 -17.83
N GLN A 233 -2.93 4.95 -18.75
CA GLN A 233 -2.81 6.06 -19.71
C GLN A 233 -2.83 7.41 -18.99
N GLN A 234 -3.73 7.60 -18.03
CA GLN A 234 -3.83 8.84 -17.28
C GLN A 234 -2.58 9.12 -16.45
N ILE A 235 -2.07 8.13 -15.72
CA ILE A 235 -0.86 8.29 -14.90
C ILE A 235 0.39 8.55 -15.77
N LYS A 236 0.49 7.92 -16.96
CA LYS A 236 1.56 8.26 -17.91
C LYS A 236 1.46 9.69 -18.42
N ALA A 237 0.26 10.19 -18.71
CA ALA A 237 0.07 11.59 -19.10
C ALA A 237 0.43 12.56 -17.96
N ILE A 238 0.06 12.23 -16.72
CA ILE A 238 0.46 13.02 -15.54
C ILE A 238 1.98 12.98 -15.33
N ALA A 239 2.66 11.87 -15.64
CA ALA A 239 4.11 11.80 -15.55
C ALA A 239 4.84 12.76 -16.50
N GLU A 240 4.28 13.06 -17.67
CA GLU A 240 4.80 14.12 -18.53
C GLU A 240 4.59 15.51 -17.92
N ARG A 241 3.46 15.74 -17.24
CA ARG A 241 3.19 17.00 -16.53
C ARG A 241 4.13 17.26 -15.37
N VAL A 242 4.51 16.22 -14.61
CA VAL A 242 5.51 16.32 -13.53
C VAL A 242 6.85 16.88 -14.04
N LYS A 243 7.22 16.60 -15.29
CA LYS A 243 8.46 17.15 -15.89
C LYS A 243 8.39 18.67 -16.06
N ASN A 244 7.20 19.25 -16.12
CA ASN A 244 6.92 20.66 -16.37
C ASN A 244 6.45 21.43 -15.12
N ILE A 245 6.76 20.93 -13.90
CA ILE A 245 6.46 21.65 -12.67
C ILE A 245 7.32 22.91 -12.56
N HIS A 246 6.70 24.01 -12.13
CA HIS A 246 7.35 25.29 -11.85
C HIS A 246 7.37 25.59 -10.35
N LEU A 247 8.53 25.99 -9.86
CA LEU A 247 8.72 26.47 -8.50
C LEU A 247 8.74 28.00 -8.46
N ALA A 248 7.71 28.65 -7.90
CA ALA A 248 7.68 30.11 -7.77
C ALA A 248 8.62 30.63 -6.68
N ASP A 249 8.61 30.00 -5.50
CA ASP A 249 9.53 30.33 -4.41
C ASP A 249 10.94 29.76 -4.69
N LYS A 250 11.91 30.63 -4.97
CA LYS A 250 13.31 30.24 -5.21
C LYS A 250 14.18 30.30 -3.95
N SER A 251 13.62 30.63 -2.80
CA SER A 251 14.36 30.71 -1.53
C SER A 251 15.08 29.39 -1.23
N LYS A 252 16.21 29.43 -0.50
CA LYS A 252 17.00 28.22 -0.21
C LYS A 252 16.73 27.62 1.17
N VAL A 253 16.28 28.43 2.11
CA VAL A 253 16.11 28.05 3.51
C VAL A 253 14.66 27.74 3.78
N PHE A 254 14.37 26.54 4.29
CA PHE A 254 13.02 26.10 4.66
C PHE A 254 11.98 26.24 3.51
N ASN A 255 12.43 26.04 2.27
CA ASN A 255 11.54 26.12 1.11
C ASN A 255 10.75 24.81 0.97
N THR A 256 9.55 24.77 1.55
CA THR A 256 8.66 23.61 1.50
C THR A 256 8.11 23.38 0.09
N ALA A 257 7.89 24.44 -0.70
CA ALA A 257 7.44 24.31 -2.09
C ALA A 257 8.42 23.49 -2.95
N ARG A 258 9.74 23.66 -2.73
CA ARG A 258 10.78 22.84 -3.38
C ARG A 258 10.72 21.39 -2.92
N VAL A 259 10.58 21.15 -1.60
CA VAL A 259 10.49 19.80 -1.03
C VAL A 259 9.27 19.07 -1.60
N GLU A 260 8.11 19.71 -1.58
CA GLU A 260 6.86 19.18 -2.13
C GLU A 260 6.96 18.87 -3.63
N ALA A 261 7.61 19.73 -4.42
CA ALA A 261 7.84 19.46 -5.84
C ALA A 261 8.71 18.21 -6.08
N LEU A 262 9.77 18.03 -5.27
CA LEU A 262 10.60 16.82 -5.30
C LEU A 262 9.83 15.57 -4.84
N GLU A 263 8.93 15.72 -3.87
CA GLU A 263 8.05 14.64 -3.42
C GLU A 263 7.06 14.22 -4.51
N VAL A 264 6.55 15.15 -5.32
CA VAL A 264 5.70 14.82 -6.48
C VAL A 264 6.46 13.99 -7.51
N GLU A 265 7.75 14.25 -7.74
CA GLU A 265 8.60 13.39 -8.59
C GLU A 265 8.71 11.96 -8.02
N ASN A 266 8.72 11.80 -6.69
CA ASN A 266 8.73 10.46 -6.08
C ASN A 266 7.34 9.79 -6.15
N LEU A 267 6.27 10.55 -5.92
CA LEU A 267 4.89 10.05 -5.93
C LEU A 267 4.50 9.49 -7.30
N ILE A 268 4.91 10.15 -8.38
CA ILE A 268 4.57 9.69 -9.73
C ILE A 268 5.25 8.37 -10.08
N GLU A 269 6.49 8.14 -9.63
CA GLU A 269 7.21 6.87 -9.82
C GLU A 269 6.47 5.73 -9.11
N VAL A 270 6.01 5.95 -7.88
CA VAL A 270 5.22 4.96 -7.13
C VAL A 270 3.85 4.72 -7.78
N ALA A 271 3.21 5.77 -8.29
CA ALA A 271 1.94 5.67 -9.00
C ALA A 271 2.08 4.87 -10.31
N LEU A 272 3.10 5.15 -11.11
CA LEU A 272 3.43 4.39 -12.32
C LEU A 272 3.70 2.92 -12.00
N ALA A 273 4.58 2.66 -11.03
CA ALA A 273 4.90 1.31 -10.60
C ALA A 273 3.65 0.54 -10.17
N THR A 274 2.77 1.18 -9.40
CA THR A 274 1.53 0.56 -8.90
C THR A 274 0.54 0.31 -10.03
N MET A 275 0.23 1.31 -10.84
CA MET A 275 -0.80 1.24 -11.86
C MET A 275 -0.43 0.26 -12.98
N ILE A 276 0.80 0.33 -13.47
CA ILE A 276 1.31 -0.58 -14.51
C ILE A 276 1.40 -2.02 -13.98
N SER A 277 1.87 -2.20 -12.74
CA SER A 277 1.92 -3.54 -12.14
C SER A 277 0.52 -4.13 -11.91
N ALA A 278 -0.46 -3.29 -11.56
CA ALA A 278 -1.84 -3.72 -11.37
C ALA A 278 -2.48 -4.11 -12.70
N ALA A 279 -2.38 -3.26 -13.74
CA ALA A 279 -2.94 -3.55 -15.07
C ALA A 279 -2.34 -4.81 -15.70
N ALA A 280 -1.06 -5.10 -15.46
CA ALA A 280 -0.41 -6.28 -16.02
C ALA A 280 -0.73 -7.60 -15.29
N ARG A 281 -1.27 -7.55 -14.08
CA ARG A 281 -1.51 -8.75 -13.26
C ARG A 281 -2.91 -9.30 -13.53
N HIS A 282 -3.00 -10.28 -14.41
CA HIS A 282 -4.27 -10.89 -14.81
C HIS A 282 -4.72 -12.02 -13.86
N GLU A 283 -4.94 -11.68 -12.59
CA GLU A 283 -5.55 -12.55 -11.56
C GLU A 283 -6.18 -11.71 -10.43
N SER A 284 -6.89 -12.34 -9.50
CA SER A 284 -7.27 -11.75 -8.21
C SER A 284 -6.53 -12.44 -7.05
N ARG A 285 -5.81 -11.67 -6.23
CA ARG A 285 -5.06 -12.16 -5.07
C ARG A 285 -4.97 -11.12 -3.96
N GLY A 286 -5.49 -11.46 -2.77
CA GLY A 286 -5.42 -10.59 -1.60
C GLY A 286 -6.08 -9.24 -1.86
N ALA A 287 -5.35 -8.14 -1.66
CA ALA A 287 -5.82 -6.77 -1.89
C ALA A 287 -5.90 -6.36 -3.38
N HIS A 288 -5.36 -7.17 -4.29
CA HIS A 288 -5.54 -6.97 -5.73
C HIS A 288 -6.74 -7.80 -6.20
N THR A 289 -7.85 -7.13 -6.48
CA THR A 289 -9.09 -7.77 -6.97
C THR A 289 -9.54 -7.08 -8.24
N VAL A 290 -9.69 -7.85 -9.31
CA VAL A 290 -10.15 -7.39 -10.62
C VAL A 290 -11.35 -8.24 -11.01
N ASN A 291 -12.48 -7.60 -11.29
CA ASN A 291 -13.74 -8.28 -11.53
C ASN A 291 -13.70 -9.19 -12.78
N ASP A 292 -12.91 -8.81 -13.79
CA ASP A 292 -12.76 -9.60 -15.01
C ASP A 292 -12.04 -10.94 -14.78
N TYR A 293 -11.30 -11.05 -13.67
CA TYR A 293 -10.61 -12.26 -13.21
C TYR A 293 -11.30 -12.82 -11.96
N GLY A 294 -12.61 -13.04 -12.09
CA GLY A 294 -13.48 -13.50 -11.01
C GLY A 294 -13.33 -14.97 -10.66
N ASP A 295 -14.18 -15.44 -9.74
CA ASP A 295 -14.21 -16.81 -9.24
C ASP A 295 -14.58 -17.82 -10.35
N THR A 296 -13.77 -18.86 -10.53
CA THR A 296 -13.99 -19.96 -11.47
C THR A 296 -13.56 -21.28 -10.85
N PRO A 297 -14.06 -22.45 -11.33
CA PRO A 297 -13.60 -23.75 -10.84
C PRO A 297 -12.08 -23.93 -10.93
N GLU A 298 -11.47 -23.40 -12.00
CA GLU A 298 -10.03 -23.47 -12.26
C GLU A 298 -9.24 -22.47 -11.40
N HIS A 299 -9.82 -21.29 -11.14
CA HIS A 299 -9.22 -20.21 -10.34
C HIS A 299 -10.17 -19.76 -9.22
N PRO A 300 -10.27 -20.52 -8.11
CA PRO A 300 -11.09 -20.12 -6.98
C PRO A 300 -10.69 -18.74 -6.43
N ASN A 301 -11.68 -17.87 -6.21
CA ASN A 301 -11.53 -16.44 -5.89
C ASN A 301 -10.74 -15.63 -6.93
N GLY A 302 -10.66 -16.12 -8.18
CA GLY A 302 -9.90 -15.50 -9.26
C GLY A 302 -8.38 -15.69 -9.17
N ARG A 303 -7.91 -16.56 -8.28
CA ARG A 303 -6.48 -16.75 -8.02
C ARG A 303 -5.86 -17.75 -8.98
N ASN A 304 -4.89 -17.30 -9.79
CA ASN A 304 -4.19 -18.16 -10.74
C ASN A 304 -2.77 -18.45 -10.25
N ASP A 305 -2.61 -19.53 -9.47
CA ASP A 305 -1.31 -19.93 -8.94
C ASP A 305 -0.35 -20.47 -10.01
N ALA A 306 -0.87 -20.99 -11.13
CA ALA A 306 -0.04 -21.54 -12.21
C ALA A 306 0.80 -20.46 -12.88
N ASP A 307 0.19 -19.30 -13.17
CA ASP A 307 0.86 -18.22 -13.90
C ASP A 307 1.36 -17.10 -13.00
N TRP A 308 0.71 -16.85 -11.84
CA TRP A 308 0.87 -15.62 -11.07
C TRP A 308 1.38 -15.78 -9.64
N LEU A 309 1.81 -17.00 -9.24
CA LEU A 309 2.57 -17.22 -8.00
C LEU A 309 4.01 -16.70 -8.11
N LYS A 310 4.13 -15.39 -8.33
CA LYS A 310 5.38 -14.65 -8.57
C LYS A 310 5.22 -13.19 -8.13
N HIS A 311 6.32 -12.58 -7.73
CA HIS A 311 6.38 -11.15 -7.45
C HIS A 311 6.53 -10.35 -8.74
N THR A 312 5.82 -9.22 -8.85
CA THR A 312 6.04 -8.22 -9.90
C THR A 312 7.22 -7.34 -9.52
N LEU A 313 8.12 -7.08 -10.46
CA LEU A 313 9.20 -6.12 -10.35
C LEU A 313 8.99 -5.04 -11.41
N TRP A 314 8.98 -3.78 -10.99
CA TRP A 314 8.88 -2.65 -11.90
C TRP A 314 10.21 -1.90 -11.94
N TYR A 315 10.63 -1.53 -13.14
CA TYR A 315 11.81 -0.74 -13.42
C TYR A 315 11.37 0.57 -14.06
N SER A 316 11.81 1.70 -13.50
CA SER A 316 11.49 3.03 -14.03
C SER A 316 12.00 3.21 -15.45
N GLU A 317 13.14 2.60 -15.78
CA GLU A 317 13.64 2.50 -17.15
C GLU A 317 12.60 1.82 -18.06
N GLY A 318 12.00 2.62 -18.94
CA GLY A 318 11.02 2.16 -19.92
C GLY A 318 9.71 1.64 -19.32
N ASN A 319 9.44 1.88 -18.03
CA ASN A 319 8.29 1.29 -17.32
C ASN A 319 8.25 -0.25 -17.43
N ARG A 320 9.43 -0.89 -17.49
CA ARG A 320 9.54 -2.33 -17.76
C ARG A 320 9.11 -3.15 -16.55
N LEU A 321 8.36 -4.23 -16.82
CA LEU A 321 8.05 -5.24 -15.82
C LEU A 321 8.97 -6.46 -15.97
N ASP A 322 9.27 -7.06 -14.83
CA ASP A 322 9.89 -8.37 -14.71
C ASP A 322 9.22 -9.13 -13.57
N TYR A 323 9.55 -10.40 -13.41
CA TYR A 323 8.96 -11.24 -12.37
C TYR A 323 10.01 -12.12 -11.71
N LYS A 324 9.83 -12.35 -10.40
CA LYS A 324 10.66 -13.32 -9.66
C LYS A 324 9.79 -14.29 -8.87
N PRO A 325 10.22 -15.55 -8.68
CA PRO A 325 9.43 -16.54 -7.96
C PRO A 325 9.25 -16.17 -6.49
N VAL A 326 8.15 -16.64 -5.90
CA VAL A 326 7.94 -16.61 -4.44
C VAL A 326 8.84 -17.67 -3.79
N ASN A 327 9.46 -17.35 -2.66
CA ASN A 327 10.19 -18.35 -1.88
C ASN A 327 9.23 -19.18 -1.03
N LEU A 328 9.02 -20.44 -1.42
CA LEU A 328 8.18 -21.41 -0.71
C LEU A 328 8.97 -22.36 0.19
N LYS A 329 10.25 -22.10 0.46
CA LYS A 329 11.13 -22.96 1.26
C LYS A 329 11.51 -22.26 2.56
N PRO A 330 10.80 -22.52 3.67
CA PRO A 330 11.22 -22.05 4.98
C PRO A 330 12.54 -22.71 5.40
N LEU A 331 13.24 -22.08 6.35
CA LEU A 331 14.52 -22.60 6.86
C LEU A 331 14.35 -23.71 7.90
N THR A 332 13.31 -23.61 8.74
CA THR A 332 13.17 -24.42 9.97
C THR A 332 11.79 -25.07 10.13
N ALA A 333 10.94 -24.96 9.12
CA ALA A 333 9.58 -25.50 9.15
C ALA A 333 9.17 -26.05 7.78
N GLU A 334 8.15 -26.90 7.76
CA GLU A 334 7.56 -27.36 6.51
C GLU A 334 6.91 -26.19 5.75
N SER A 335 6.94 -26.28 4.43
CA SER A 335 6.23 -25.32 3.58
C SER A 335 4.73 -25.50 3.71
N VAL A 336 3.99 -24.39 3.72
CA VAL A 336 2.52 -24.41 3.64
C VAL A 336 2.13 -24.29 2.17
N PRO A 337 1.59 -25.35 1.53
CA PRO A 337 1.23 -25.29 0.12
C PRO A 337 0.06 -24.32 -0.12
N PRO A 338 0.00 -23.65 -1.29
CA PRO A 338 -1.16 -22.86 -1.67
C PRO A 338 -2.45 -23.71 -1.64
N LYS A 339 -3.49 -23.18 -0.99
CA LYS A 339 -4.85 -23.75 -0.98
C LYS A 339 -5.89 -22.65 -1.15
N VAL A 340 -7.13 -23.01 -1.45
CA VAL A 340 -8.24 -22.05 -1.47
C VAL A 340 -8.30 -21.31 -0.12
N ARG A 341 -8.42 -19.98 -0.16
CA ARG A 341 -8.43 -19.09 1.02
C ARG A 341 -9.87 -18.64 1.28
N SER A 342 -10.48 -19.12 2.37
CA SER A 342 -11.86 -18.81 2.80
C SER A 342 -11.91 -18.46 4.30
N PHE A 343 -12.99 -17.82 4.77
CA PHE A 343 -13.12 -17.19 6.10
C PHE A 343 -14.46 -17.39 6.80
#